data_AF-A0A8J8FWX3-F1
#
_entry.id   AF-A0A8J8FWX3-F1
#
_cell.length_a   1.000
_cell.length_b   1.000
_cell.length_c   1.000
_cell.angle_alpha   90.00
_cell.angle_beta   90.00
_cell.angle_gamma   90.00
#
_symmetry.space_group_name_H-M   'P 1'
#
loop_
_entity.id
_entity.type
_entity.pdbx_description
1 polymer ?
#
loop_
_entity_poly.entity_id
_entity_poly.type
_entity_poly.pdbx_seq_one_letter_code
_entity_poly.pdbx_strand_id
1 'polypeptide(L)'
;MPLDPARLVELRREAERRFSETLAKPVGVLQLTVFAMPCGCTGVSLEVRNVVREDVEVFGPRMKGIVDEVVREVLGEAPDVRYARTSPTGVDVVSIAGRLTCEGCRDEIPSAADLITF
;
A
#
# COMPACT_ATOMS: atom_id res chain seq x y z
N MET A 1 -15.09 -10.42 9.65
CA MET A 1 -16.08 -9.36 9.33
C MET A 1 -16.35 -9.43 7.83
N PRO A 2 -17.61 -9.46 7.36
CA PRO A 2 -17.86 -9.38 5.93
C PRO A 2 -17.32 -8.05 5.38
N LEU A 3 -16.68 -8.08 4.21
CA LEU A 3 -16.20 -6.89 3.54
C LEU A 3 -17.41 -6.06 3.08
N ASP A 4 -17.52 -4.82 3.56
CA ASP A 4 -18.56 -3.88 3.12
C ASP A 4 -18.09 -3.13 1.85
N PRO A 5 -18.75 -3.33 0.70
CA PRO A 5 -18.37 -2.67 -0.55
C PRO A 5 -18.38 -1.14 -0.47
N ALA A 6 -19.34 -0.54 0.26
CA ALA A 6 -19.41 0.91 0.40
C ALA A 6 -18.20 1.44 1.17
N ARG A 7 -17.83 0.75 2.25
CA ARG A 7 -16.66 1.07 3.05
C ARG A 7 -15.35 0.97 2.24
N LEU A 8 -15.21 -0.04 1.38
CA LEU A 8 -14.02 -0.17 0.51
C LEU A 8 -13.87 1.02 -0.45
N VAL A 9 -14.98 1.54 -0.99
CA VAL A 9 -14.97 2.73 -1.85
C VAL A 9 -14.55 3.97 -1.06
N GLU A 10 -15.05 4.14 0.16
CA GLU A 10 -14.66 5.25 1.05
C GLU A 10 -13.19 5.21 1.41
N LEU A 11 -12.66 4.05 1.82
CA LEU A 11 -11.26 3.87 2.18
C LEU A 11 -10.32 4.22 1.00
N ARG A 12 -10.67 3.78 -0.21
CA ARG A 12 -9.91 4.14 -1.43
C ARG A 12 -9.88 5.66 -1.65
N ARG A 13 -11.04 6.32 -1.56
CA ARG A 13 -11.16 7.78 -1.73
C ARG A 13 -10.39 8.56 -0.66
N GLU A 14 -10.47 8.10 0.58
CA GLU A 14 -9.78 8.71 1.70
C GLU A 14 -8.26 8.56 1.59
N ALA A 15 -7.79 7.38 1.18
CA ALA A 15 -6.37 7.17 0.87
C ALA A 15 -5.89 8.09 -0.26
N GLU A 16 -6.67 8.26 -1.33
CA GLU A 16 -6.35 9.18 -2.44
C GLU A 16 -6.18 10.62 -1.97
N ARG A 17 -7.13 11.10 -1.16
CA ARG A 17 -7.09 12.44 -0.57
C ARG A 17 -5.86 12.62 0.31
N ARG A 18 -5.60 11.68 1.22
CA ARG A 18 -4.50 11.75 2.18
C ARG A 18 -3.13 11.60 1.54
N PHE A 19 -2.99 10.76 0.50
CA PHE A 19 -1.75 10.71 -0.27
C PHE A 19 -1.51 12.02 -0.99
N SER A 20 -2.55 12.62 -1.59
CA SER A 20 -2.42 13.91 -2.26
C SER A 20 -1.99 15.03 -1.30
N GLU A 21 -2.56 15.05 -0.10
CA GLU A 21 -2.18 15.99 0.96
C GLU A 21 -0.75 15.76 1.46
N THR A 22 -0.36 14.49 1.66
CA THR A 22 0.98 14.12 2.16
C THR A 22 2.08 14.51 1.17
N LEU A 23 1.83 14.33 -0.13
CA LEU A 23 2.79 14.62 -1.20
C LEU A 23 2.65 16.04 -1.77
N ALA A 24 1.69 16.83 -1.28
CA ALA A 24 1.37 18.16 -1.79
C ALA A 24 1.17 18.21 -3.32
N LYS A 25 0.61 17.15 -3.90
CA LYS A 25 0.32 17.03 -5.34
C LYS A 25 -0.83 16.06 -5.61
N PRO A 26 -1.48 16.12 -6.79
CA PRO A 26 -2.55 15.19 -7.13
C PRO A 26 -2.05 13.74 -7.24
N VAL A 27 -2.56 12.86 -6.39
CA VAL A 27 -2.37 11.40 -6.46
C VAL A 27 -3.68 10.76 -6.89
N GLY A 28 -3.62 9.80 -7.81
CA GLY A 28 -4.78 8.97 -8.16
C GLY A 28 -4.66 7.60 -7.51
N VAL A 29 -5.69 7.11 -6.82
CA VAL A 29 -5.76 5.74 -6.30
C VAL A 29 -6.83 4.99 -7.10
N LEU A 30 -6.44 4.28 -8.15
CA LEU A 30 -7.38 3.72 -9.12
C LEU A 30 -8.18 2.55 -8.55
N GLN A 31 -7.53 1.72 -7.73
CA GLN A 31 -8.08 0.47 -7.25
C GLN A 31 -7.58 0.18 -5.83
N LEU A 32 -8.48 -0.35 -4.99
CA LEU A 32 -8.14 -0.99 -3.72
C LEU A 32 -8.39 -2.49 -3.89
N THR A 33 -7.33 -3.27 -3.74
CA THR A 33 -7.37 -4.73 -3.87
C THR A 33 -7.12 -5.37 -2.51
N VAL A 34 -8.05 -6.19 -2.05
CA VAL A 34 -7.83 -7.11 -0.93
C VAL A 34 -7.36 -8.44 -1.50
N PHE A 35 -6.25 -8.97 -1.02
CA PHE A 35 -5.65 -10.19 -1.59
C PHE A 35 -5.29 -11.22 -0.53
N ALA A 36 -5.26 -12.48 -0.97
CA ALA A 36 -4.75 -13.63 -0.23
C ALA A 36 -3.85 -14.46 -1.16
N MET A 37 -2.63 -14.77 -0.70
CA MET A 37 -1.59 -15.43 -1.49
C MET A 37 -1.46 -16.91 -1.12
N PRO A 38 -0.98 -17.77 -2.03
CA PRO A 38 -0.76 -19.20 -1.76
C PRO A 38 0.19 -19.48 -0.58
N CYS A 39 1.13 -18.56 -0.30
CA CYS A 39 2.06 -18.68 0.83
C CYS A 39 1.42 -18.33 2.20
N GLY A 40 0.13 -17.95 2.22
CA GLY A 40 -0.58 -17.53 3.43
C GLY A 40 -0.54 -16.03 3.71
N CYS A 41 0.21 -15.23 2.93
CA CYS A 41 0.19 -13.78 3.08
C CYS A 41 -1.17 -13.20 2.68
N THR A 42 -1.68 -12.24 3.45
CA THR A 42 -2.87 -11.46 3.12
C THR A 42 -2.56 -9.97 3.18
N GLY A 43 -3.32 -9.13 2.49
CA GLY A 43 -3.05 -7.70 2.53
C GLY A 43 -3.99 -6.86 1.69
N VAL A 44 -3.66 -5.57 1.64
CA VAL A 44 -4.31 -4.59 0.78
C VAL A 44 -3.26 -3.95 -0.12
N SER A 45 -3.61 -3.76 -1.39
CA SER A 45 -2.82 -3.01 -2.37
C SER A 45 -3.66 -1.89 -2.96
N LEU A 46 -3.10 -0.69 -2.96
CA LEU A 46 -3.65 0.52 -3.58
C LEU A 46 -2.89 0.75 -4.88
N GLU A 47 -3.55 0.64 -6.02
CA GLU A 47 -2.94 0.99 -7.31
C GLU A 47 -2.95 2.50 -7.48
N VAL A 48 -1.77 3.08 -7.70
CA VAL A 48 -1.58 4.53 -7.67
C VAL A 48 -1.06 5.10 -8.99
N ARG A 49 -1.28 6.40 -9.20
CA ARG A 49 -0.69 7.20 -10.28
C ARG A 49 -0.15 8.51 -9.73
N ASN A 50 0.78 9.10 -10.47
CA ASN A 50 1.48 10.36 -10.16
C ASN A 50 2.34 10.30 -8.89
N VAL A 51 2.69 9.09 -8.44
CA VAL A 51 3.66 8.85 -7.38
C VAL A 51 4.93 8.33 -8.04
N VAL A 52 6.07 8.90 -7.68
CA VAL A 52 7.39 8.48 -8.13
C VAL A 52 8.18 7.94 -6.95
N ARG A 53 9.25 7.20 -7.24
CA ARG A 53 10.14 6.57 -6.26
C ARG A 53 10.58 7.52 -5.16
N GLU A 54 11.04 8.72 -5.53
CA GLU A 54 11.54 9.73 -4.59
C GLU A 54 10.46 10.18 -3.59
N ASP A 55 9.18 10.23 -4.00
CA ASP A 55 8.09 10.55 -3.07
C ASP A 55 8.02 9.53 -1.92
N VAL A 56 8.19 8.25 -2.24
CA VAL A 56 8.11 7.18 -1.24
C VAL A 56 9.35 7.17 -0.37
N GLU A 57 10.54 7.38 -0.95
CA GLU A 57 11.80 7.45 -0.21
C GLU A 57 11.79 8.60 0.82
N VAL A 58 11.17 9.74 0.48
CA VAL A 58 11.10 10.91 1.36
C VAL A 58 9.89 10.88 2.30
N PHE A 59 8.71 10.52 1.81
CA PHE A 59 7.45 10.63 2.55
C PHE A 59 6.90 9.30 3.07
N GLY A 60 7.55 8.17 2.79
CA GLY A 60 7.16 6.82 3.25
C GLY A 60 6.74 6.77 4.73
N PRO A 61 7.55 7.29 5.68
CA PRO A 61 7.17 7.32 7.09
C PRO A 61 5.85 8.04 7.39
N ARG A 62 5.47 9.05 6.59
CA ARG A 62 4.18 9.76 6.71
C ARG A 62 3.04 8.99 6.04
N MET A 63 3.34 8.28 4.96
CA MET A 63 2.37 7.44 4.24
C MET A 63 2.00 6.17 5.02
N LYS A 64 2.89 5.68 5.88
CA LYS A 64 2.67 4.51 6.75
C LYS A 64 1.32 4.51 7.46
N GLY A 65 0.95 5.64 8.07
CA GLY A 65 -0.31 5.73 8.82
C GLY A 65 -1.56 5.55 7.93
N ILE A 66 -1.48 5.93 6.67
CA ILE A 66 -2.57 5.75 5.68
C ILE A 66 -2.72 4.27 5.37
N VAL A 67 -1.60 3.59 5.07
CA VAL A 67 -1.60 2.16 4.74
C VAL A 67 -2.08 1.32 5.93
N ASP A 68 -1.61 1.64 7.14
CA ASP A 68 -1.98 0.92 8.37
C ASP A 68 -3.47 0.97 8.66
N GLU A 69 -4.07 2.14 8.48
CA GLU A 69 -5.50 2.34 8.67
C GLU A 69 -6.30 1.54 7.65
N VAL A 70 -5.95 1.62 6.36
CA VAL A 70 -6.64 0.86 5.32
C VAL A 70 -6.57 -0.64 5.59
N VAL A 71 -5.39 -1.17 5.94
CA VAL A 71 -5.22 -2.59 6.24
C VAL A 71 -6.00 -2.99 7.50
N ARG A 72 -5.94 -2.18 8.56
CA ARG A 72 -6.66 -2.46 9.82
C ARG A 72 -8.16 -2.47 9.63
N GLU A 73 -8.70 -1.56 8.84
CA GLU A 73 -10.13 -1.49 8.54
C GLU A 73 -10.60 -2.72 7.74
N VAL A 74 -9.75 -3.23 6.85
CA VAL A 74 -10.10 -4.37 5.97
C VAL A 74 -9.85 -5.72 6.65
N LEU A 75 -8.74 -5.87 7.38
CA LEU A 75 -8.25 -7.15 7.92
C LEU A 75 -8.33 -7.24 9.45
N GLY A 76 -8.60 -6.15 10.15
CA GLY A 76 -8.68 -6.10 11.61
C GLY A 76 -7.33 -5.95 12.32
N GLU A 77 -6.21 -5.97 11.59
CA GLU A 77 -4.85 -5.96 12.14
C GLU A 77 -3.94 -5.00 11.37
N ALA A 78 -2.85 -4.55 12.00
CA ALA A 78 -1.86 -3.71 11.33
C ALA A 78 -0.92 -4.58 10.46
N PRO A 79 -0.45 -4.09 9.30
CA PRO A 79 0.42 -4.88 8.44
C PRO A 79 1.81 -5.10 9.08
N ASP A 80 2.40 -6.27 8.84
CA ASP A 80 3.80 -6.57 9.17
C ASP A 80 4.73 -5.70 8.32
N VAL A 81 4.46 -5.61 7.01
CA VAL A 81 5.30 -4.91 6.03
C VAL A 81 4.45 -3.93 5.22
N ARG A 82 4.97 -2.71 5.00
CA ARG A 82 4.47 -1.79 3.96
C ARG A 82 5.52 -1.63 2.89
N TYR A 83 5.06 -1.51 1.66
CA TYR A 83 5.94 -1.27 0.54
C TYR A 83 5.23 -0.53 -0.59
N ALA A 84 6.00 0.23 -1.34
CA ALA A 84 5.62 0.67 -2.68
C ALA A 84 6.28 -0.23 -3.71
N ARG A 85 5.55 -0.59 -4.77
CA ARG A 85 6.11 -1.27 -5.94
C ARG A 85 6.36 -0.25 -7.04
N THR A 86 7.56 -0.27 -7.60
CA THR A 86 7.91 0.57 -8.75
C THR A 86 7.48 -0.08 -10.08
N SER A 87 7.35 0.73 -11.12
CA SER A 87 7.23 0.27 -12.49
C SER A 87 8.54 -0.41 -12.95
N PRO A 88 8.57 -1.14 -14.07
CA PRO A 88 9.80 -1.75 -14.58
C PRO A 88 10.93 -0.75 -14.87
N THR A 89 10.62 0.53 -15.07
CA THR A 89 11.65 1.58 -15.24
C THR A 89 12.25 2.05 -13.92
N GLY A 90 11.64 1.67 -12.78
CA GLY A 90 12.05 2.05 -11.44
C GLY A 90 11.70 3.48 -11.03
N VAL A 91 11.06 4.26 -11.92
CA VAL A 91 10.77 5.68 -11.67
C VAL A 91 9.40 5.87 -11.04
N ASP A 92 8.36 5.32 -11.65
CA ASP A 92 6.98 5.46 -11.19
C ASP A 92 6.66 4.42 -10.12
N VAL A 93 5.78 4.77 -9.19
CA VAL A 93 5.17 3.83 -8.25
C VAL A 93 3.82 3.40 -8.81
N VAL A 94 3.64 2.08 -8.96
CA VAL A 94 2.41 1.49 -9.52
C VAL A 94 1.45 1.03 -8.43
N SER A 95 1.97 0.67 -7.26
CA SER A 95 1.13 0.34 -6.11
C SER A 95 1.79 0.61 -4.78
N ILE A 96 0.96 0.81 -3.76
CA ILE A 96 1.36 0.92 -2.36
C ILE A 96 0.54 -0.10 -1.57
N ALA A 97 1.21 -0.94 -0.79
CA ALA A 97 0.59 -2.07 -0.14
C ALA A 97 1.00 -2.20 1.32
N GLY A 98 0.09 -2.77 2.12
CA GLY A 98 0.38 -3.29 3.44
C GLY A 98 -0.01 -4.76 3.51
N ARG A 99 0.87 -5.58 4.07
CA ARG A 99 0.77 -7.05 4.05
C ARG A 99 0.97 -7.62 5.45
N LEU A 100 0.10 -8.56 5.82
CA LEU A 100 0.32 -9.54 6.87
C LEU A 100 1.10 -10.71 6.25
N THR A 101 2.31 -10.96 6.74
CA THR A 101 3.29 -11.85 6.11
C THR A 101 3.37 -13.19 6.84
N CYS A 102 3.53 -14.28 6.09
CA CYS A 102 4.10 -15.51 6.65
C CYS A 102 5.60 -15.32 6.97
N GLU A 103 6.19 -16.24 7.73
CA GLU A 103 7.59 -16.15 8.19
C GLU A 103 8.58 -15.96 7.03
N GLY A 104 8.45 -16.74 5.95
CA GLY A 104 9.37 -16.62 4.81
C GLY A 104 9.30 -15.27 4.09
N CYS A 105 8.09 -14.74 3.86
CA CYS A 105 7.93 -13.47 3.16
C CYS A 105 8.35 -12.26 3.99
N ARG A 106 8.39 -12.37 5.32
CA ARG A 106 8.80 -11.28 6.20
C ARG A 106 10.24 -10.85 5.91
N ASP A 107 11.11 -11.80 5.61
CA ASP A 107 12.54 -11.56 5.35
C ASP A 107 12.83 -11.26 3.87
N GLU A 108 12.05 -11.84 2.96
CA GLU A 108 12.27 -11.68 1.52
C GLU A 108 11.81 -10.31 0.97
N ILE A 109 10.65 -9.82 1.39
CA ILE A 109 10.04 -8.61 0.83
C ILE A 109 10.94 -7.38 0.93
N PRO A 110 11.62 -7.10 2.06
CA PRO A 110 12.55 -5.97 2.16
C PRO A 110 13.74 -6.04 1.19
N SER A 111 14.06 -7.22 0.65
CA SER A 111 15.18 -7.43 -0.28
C SER A 111 14.79 -7.37 -1.76
N ALA A 112 13.50 -7.25 -2.08
CA ALA A 112 13.01 -7.24 -3.45
C ALA A 112 13.36 -5.93 -4.18
N ALA A 113 13.98 -6.05 -5.36
CA ALA A 113 14.53 -4.90 -6.09
C ALA A 113 13.46 -3.90 -6.62
N ASP A 114 12.24 -4.37 -6.86
CA ASP A 114 11.10 -3.55 -7.31
C ASP A 114 10.31 -2.93 -6.16
N LEU A 115 10.72 -3.16 -4.90
CA LEU A 115 9.99 -2.73 -3.71
C LEU A 115 10.78 -1.68 -2.91
N ILE A 116 10.04 -0.71 -2.37
CA ILE A 116 10.55 0.28 -1.43
C ILE A 116 9.75 0.11 -0.15
N THR A 117 10.36 -0.47 0.89
CA THR A 117 9.71 -0.67 2.19
C THR A 117 9.80 0.59 3.06
N PHE A 118 8.75 0.88 3.83
CA PHE A 118 8.69 2.07 4.71
C PHE A 118 7.75 1.87 5.92
#